data_AF-A0A169R289-F1
#
_entry.id   AF-A0A169R289-F1
#
_cell.length_a   1.000
_cell.length_b   1.000
_cell.length_c   1.000
_cell.angle_alpha   90.00
_cell.angle_beta   90.00
_cell.angle_gamma   90.00
#
_symmetry.space_group_name_H-M   'P 1'
#
loop_
_entity.id
_entity.type
_entity.pdbx_description
1 polymer ?
#
loop_
_entity_poly.entity_id
_entity_poly.type
_entity_poly.pdbx_seq_one_letter_code
_entity_poly.pdbx_strand_id
1 'polypeptide(L)'
;MSDLTEMKPFWMVYGLGQRGPTFQHETEASALREAERLAEVSPGTTFVVLEATEAVRVRRFDRFSLRTAPCPPGTRLARAEAGDDIPF
;
A
#
# COMPACT_ATOMS: atom_id res chain seq x y z
N MET A 1 -7.61 -1.25 0.05
CA MET A 1 -7.21 0.17 0.06
C MET A 1 -6.59 0.43 1.41
N SER A 2 -5.26 0.45 1.52
CA SER A 2 -4.63 0.76 2.81
C SER A 2 -4.98 2.19 3.19
N ASP A 3 -5.71 2.33 4.29
CA ASP A 3 -5.96 3.63 4.88
C ASP A 3 -4.65 4.13 5.50
N LEU A 4 -4.35 5.41 5.29
CA LEU A 4 -3.14 6.05 5.85
C LEU A 4 -3.12 5.97 7.38
N THR A 5 -4.29 5.76 7.98
CA THR A 5 -4.47 5.52 9.42
C THR A 5 -3.75 4.28 9.94
N GLU A 6 -3.32 3.34 9.08
CA GLU A 6 -2.53 2.16 9.46
C GLU A 6 -1.03 2.28 9.15
N MET A 7 -0.57 3.42 8.61
CA MET A 7 0.85 3.57 8.27
C MET A 7 1.70 3.72 9.54
N LYS A 8 2.53 2.70 9.79
CA LYS A 8 3.53 2.74 10.85
C LYS A 8 4.66 3.70 10.45
N PRO A 9 5.30 4.39 11.41
CA PRO A 9 6.56 5.07 11.17
C PRO A 9 7.54 4.10 10.50
N PHE A 10 8.28 4.62 9.53
CA PHE A 10 9.36 3.90 8.86
C PHE A 10 10.59 4.79 8.83
N TRP A 11 11.75 4.15 8.71
CA TRP A 11 13.03 4.83 8.71
C TRP A 11 13.72 4.70 7.37
N MET A 12 14.49 5.70 6.98
CA MET A 12 15.31 5.69 5.77
C MET A 12 16.73 6.12 6.12
N VAL A 13 17.71 5.65 5.35
CA VAL A 13 19.12 6.03 5.52
C VAL A 13 19.54 6.92 4.37
N TYR A 14 19.94 8.16 4.67
CA TYR A 14 20.36 9.14 3.67
C TYR A 14 21.85 9.48 3.83
N GLY A 15 22.62 9.32 2.76
CA GLY A 15 24.00 9.83 2.69
C GLY A 15 24.01 11.29 2.28
N LEU A 16 24.60 12.17 3.10
CA LEU A 16 24.68 13.60 2.79
C LEU A 16 25.45 13.82 1.47
N GLY A 17 24.84 14.58 0.55
CA GLY A 17 25.39 14.82 -0.79
C GLY A 17 25.30 13.63 -1.75
N GLN A 18 24.67 12.53 -1.34
CA GLN A 18 24.40 11.36 -2.20
C GLN A 18 22.99 11.45 -2.81
N ARG A 19 22.68 10.45 -3.65
CA ARG A 19 21.31 10.27 -4.18
C ARG A 19 20.32 10.01 -3.04
N GLY A 20 19.05 10.33 -3.29
CA GLY A 20 17.98 10.15 -2.32
C GLY A 20 17.87 8.70 -1.84
N PRO A 21 17.39 8.48 -0.60
CA PRO A 21 17.32 7.17 0.01
C PRO A 21 16.27 6.30 -0.70
N THR A 22 16.58 5.01 -0.92
CA THR A 22 15.75 4.11 -1.74
C THR A 22 15.12 2.96 -0.96
N PHE A 23 15.52 2.74 0.29
CA PHE A 23 15.06 1.63 1.12
C PHE A 23 14.38 2.13 2.40
N GLN A 24 13.27 1.49 2.75
CA GLN A 24 12.53 1.76 3.99
C GLN A 24 12.77 0.63 4.99
N HIS A 25 13.15 1.00 6.20
CA HIS A 25 13.33 0.11 7.34
C HIS A 25 12.12 0.18 8.26
N GLU A 26 11.66 -0.97 8.74
CA GLU A 26 10.52 -1.05 9.66
C GLU A 26 10.87 -0.64 11.11
N THR A 27 12.16 -0.53 11.43
CA THR A 27 12.64 -0.19 12.78
C THR A 27 13.85 0.74 12.71
N GLU A 28 13.95 1.64 13.68
CA GLU A 28 15.11 2.53 13.84
C GLU A 28 16.42 1.75 13.96
N ALA A 29 16.45 0.68 14.76
CA ALA A 29 17.64 -0.15 14.95
C ALA A 29 18.11 -0.83 13.64
N SER A 30 17.18 -1.17 12.74
CA SER A 30 17.57 -1.68 11.43
C SER A 30 18.17 -0.60 10.54
N ALA A 31 17.62 0.62 10.56
CA ALA A 31 18.15 1.73 9.80
C ALA A 31 19.52 2.19 10.33
N LEU A 32 19.71 2.22 11.65
CA LEU A 32 20.98 2.58 12.27
C LEU A 32 22.11 1.62 11.86
N ARG A 33 21.85 0.31 11.94
CA ARG A 33 22.81 -0.71 11.50
C ARG A 33 23.18 -0.56 10.02
N GLU A 34 22.21 -0.19 9.18
CA GLU A 34 22.47 0.05 7.77
C GLU A 34 23.28 1.33 7.55
N ALA A 35 23.02 2.39 8.32
CA ALA A 35 23.81 3.61 8.28
C ALA A 35 25.27 3.36 8.69
N GLU A 36 25.50 2.55 9.73
CA GLU A 36 26.83 2.10 10.15
C GLU A 36 27.53 1.32 9.03
N ARG A 37 26.86 0.32 8.46
CA ARG A 37 27.38 -0.48 7.34
C ARG A 37 27.76 0.39 6.14
N LEU A 38 26.95 1.40 5.81
CA LEU A 38 27.22 2.32 4.71
C LEU A 38 28.39 3.28 5.00
N ALA A 39 28.51 3.75 6.25
CA ALA A 39 29.63 4.59 6.68
C ALA A 39 30.97 3.84 6.62
N GLU A 40 30.98 2.54 6.94
CA GLU A 40 32.17 1.69 6.79
C GLU A 40 32.58 1.52 5.31
N VAL A 41 31.60 1.33 4.42
CA VAL A 41 31.84 1.12 2.98
C VAL A 41 32.22 2.42 2.26
N SER A 42 31.75 3.57 2.75
CA SER A 42 32.05 4.89 2.17
C SER A 42 32.62 5.86 3.22
N PRO A 43 33.91 5.73 3.58
CA PRO A 43 34.56 6.65 4.49
C PRO A 43 34.49 8.10 3.98
N GLY A 44 34.18 9.03 4.89
CA GLY A 44 34.05 10.45 4.57
C GLY A 44 32.64 10.89 4.16
N THR A 45 31.73 9.94 3.89
CA THR A 45 30.30 10.25 3.71
C THR A 45 29.57 10.13 5.04
N THR A 46 28.84 11.18 5.44
CA THR A 46 27.97 11.13 6.61
C THR A 46 26.63 10.54 6.23
N PHE A 47 26.20 9.49 6.93
CA PHE A 47 24.88 8.89 6.79
C PHE A 47 23.99 9.32 7.96
N VAL A 48 22.76 9.73 7.67
CA VAL A 48 21.74 10.12 8.65
C VAL A 48 20.54 9.20 8.55
N VAL A 49 19.96 8.88 9.70
CA VAL A 49 18.71 8.13 9.80
C VAL A 49 17.55 9.12 9.85
N LEU A 50 16.56 8.92 8.98
CA LEU A 50 15.38 9.76 8.84
C LEU A 50 14.16 8.95 9.27
N GLU A 51 13.32 9.52 10.14
CA GLU A 51 12.04 8.94 10.54
C GLU A 51 10.90 9.62 9.77
N ALA A 52 9.95 8.83 9.27
CA ALA A 52 8.71 9.33 8.73
C ALA A 52 7.77 9.76 9.87
N THR A 53 7.72 11.06 10.13
CA THR A 53 6.90 11.63 11.21
C THR A 53 5.47 11.96 10.77
N GLU A 54 5.27 12.31 9.50
CA GLU A 54 3.98 12.79 8.98
C GLU A 54 3.73 12.26 7.56
N ALA A 55 2.45 12.00 7.25
CA ALA A 55 2.02 11.58 5.92
C ALA A 55 0.80 12.39 5.46
N VAL A 56 0.93 13.09 4.33
CA VAL A 56 -0.14 13.91 3.76
C VAL A 56 -0.53 13.38 2.37
N ARG A 57 -1.81 13.10 2.16
CA ARG A 57 -2.36 12.67 0.86
C ARG A 57 -3.61 13.44 0.51
N VAL A 58 -3.65 14.01 -0.69
CA VAL A 58 -4.87 14.59 -1.26
C VAL A 58 -5.65 13.48 -1.98
N ARG A 59 -6.88 13.19 -1.54
CA ARG A 59 -7.83 12.35 -2.30
C ARG A 59 -8.85 13.26 -3.00
N ARG A 60 -8.83 13.28 -4.33
CA ARG A 60 -9.65 14.18 -5.16
C ARG A 60 -10.93 13.49 -5.69
N PHE A 61 -11.64 12.74 -4.83
CA PHE A 61 -12.95 12.08 -5.03
C PHE A 61 -12.97 10.72 -5.77
N ASP A 62 -13.74 9.79 -5.19
CA ASP A 62 -14.23 8.57 -5.86
C ASP A 62 -15.65 8.82 -6.36
N ARG A 63 -15.95 8.42 -7.60
CA ARG A 63 -17.26 8.65 -8.24
C ARG A 63 -17.94 7.31 -8.53
N PHE A 64 -19.04 7.03 -7.84
CA PHE A 64 -19.86 5.83 -8.08
C PHE A 64 -21.19 6.20 -8.73
N SER A 65 -21.60 5.43 -9.74
CA SER A 65 -22.89 5.60 -10.43
C SER A 65 -23.92 4.62 -9.85
N LEU A 66 -25.00 5.14 -9.26
CA LEU A 66 -26.08 4.33 -8.64
C LEU A 66 -27.13 3.83 -9.64
N ARG A 67 -26.98 4.11 -10.94
CA ARG A 67 -27.98 3.72 -11.96
C ARG A 67 -27.79 2.32 -12.54
N THR A 68 -26.71 1.63 -12.18
CA THR A 68 -26.48 0.23 -12.58
C THR A 68 -26.46 -0.66 -11.34
N ALA A 69 -27.50 -0.60 -10.51
CA ALA A 69 -27.86 -1.78 -9.76
C ALA A 69 -28.49 -2.75 -10.77
N PRO A 70 -27.96 -3.97 -10.99
CA PRO A 70 -28.78 -5.02 -11.57
C PRO A 70 -30.01 -5.13 -10.65
N CYS A 71 -31.19 -4.86 -11.22
CA CYS A 71 -32.44 -5.19 -10.58
C CYS A 71 -32.33 -6.65 -10.10
N PRO A 72 -32.54 -6.97 -8.81
CA PRO A 72 -32.61 -8.36 -8.41
C PRO A 72 -33.76 -8.99 -9.21
N PRO A 73 -33.51 -9.97 -10.09
CA PRO A 73 -34.60 -10.61 -10.81
C PRO A 73 -35.35 -11.46 -9.81
N GLY A 74 -36.51 -10.99 -9.37
CA GLY A 74 -37.35 -11.72 -8.46
C GLY A 74 -38.80 -11.32 -8.61
N THR A 75 -39.58 -12.23 -9.21
CA THR A 75 -41.06 -12.30 -9.21
C THR A 75 -41.72 -11.59 -10.41
N ARG A 76 -42.39 -12.25 -11.38
CA ARG A 76 -42.79 -13.64 -11.63
C ARG A 76 -43.05 -13.72 -13.14
N LEU A 77 -42.48 -14.70 -13.85
CA LEU A 77 -43.18 -15.29 -14.99
C LEU A 77 -43.51 -16.72 -14.62
N ALA A 78 -44.81 -17.01 -14.61
CA ALA A 78 -45.28 -18.37 -14.72
C ALA A 78 -44.70 -18.98 -16.02
N ARG A 79 -44.24 -20.23 -15.95
CA ARG A 79 -44.85 -21.37 -16.67
C ARG A 79 -43.89 -22.57 -16.83
N ALA A 80 -44.43 -23.73 -16.43
CA ALA A 80 -44.26 -25.09 -16.92
C ALA A 80 -42.86 -25.74 -17.02
N GLU A 81 -42.65 -26.68 -16.10
CA GLU A 81 -42.22 -28.08 -16.26
C GLU A 81 -41.17 -28.51 -17.30
N ALA A 82 -40.28 -29.36 -16.76
CA ALA A 82 -39.87 -30.68 -17.25
C ALA A 82 -38.43 -30.80 -17.77
N GLY A 83 -37.72 -31.79 -17.22
CA GLY A 83 -36.56 -32.43 -17.87
C GLY A 83 -35.27 -32.34 -17.08
N ASP A 84 -35.11 -33.25 -16.14
CA ASP A 84 -33.86 -33.71 -15.57
C ASP A 84 -32.97 -34.32 -16.68
N ASP A 85 -31.68 -33.98 -16.74
CA ASP A 85 -30.58 -34.81 -17.29
C ASP A 85 -29.24 -34.03 -17.29
N ILE A 86 -28.40 -34.29 -16.28
CA ILE A 86 -26.97 -33.94 -16.25
C ILE A 86 -26.17 -35.14 -16.75
N PRO A 87 -25.25 -34.98 -17.72
CA PRO A 87 -24.02 -35.78 -17.63
C PRO A 87 -22.70 -35.08 -18.06
N PHE A 88 -21.73 -35.26 -17.15
CA PHE A 88 -20.24 -35.24 -17.14
C PHE A 88 -19.44 -34.17 -17.89
#